data_AF-A0A822XSS5-F1
#
_entry.id   AF-A0A822XSS5-F1
#
_cell.length_a   1.000
_cell.length_b   1.000
_cell.length_c   1.000
_cell.angle_alpha   90.00
_cell.angle_beta   90.00
_cell.angle_gamma   90.00
#
_symmetry.space_group_name_H-M   'P 1'
#
loop_
_entity.id
_entity.type
_entity.pdbx_description
1 polymer ?
#
loop_
_entity_poly.entity_id
_entity_poly.type
_entity_poly.pdbx_seq_one_letter_code
_entity_poly.pdbx_strand_id
1 'polypeptide(L)'
;MALYWGYRTAWSALAKLNLAENELKDKGAILIVKALEEGHGLLKEVDFSTNSVRRARARSLAQAVVNNPEFKLLNINGNCISDEDIDEVKDIFKKSPDGLGPFDGNDEEGGESDEEEEKGDENGDELEPKLKHLGVSKEE
;
A
#
# COMPACT_ATOMS: atom_id res chain seq x y z
N MET A 1 26.53 1.79 24.18
CA MET A 1 25.16 1.23 24.13
C MET A 1 24.29 2.24 23.40
N ALA A 2 24.16 2.09 22.09
CA ALA A 2 23.26 2.92 21.30
C ALA A 2 21.84 2.38 21.49
N LEU A 3 20.99 3.15 22.15
CA LEU A 3 19.56 2.90 22.15
C LEU A 3 19.04 3.28 20.75
N TYR A 4 18.96 2.30 19.86
CA TYR A 4 18.13 2.41 18.67
C TYR A 4 16.70 2.60 19.16
N TRP A 5 16.23 3.86 19.22
CA TRP A 5 14.80 4.11 19.20
C TRP A 5 14.31 3.64 17.84
N GLY A 6 13.87 2.39 17.78
CA GLY A 6 13.25 1.82 16.60
C GLY A 6 12.14 2.75 16.12
N TYR A 7 12.08 2.92 14.82
CA TYR A 7 11.01 3.55 14.05
C TYR A 7 9.68 2.82 14.27
N ARG A 8 9.21 2.67 15.51
CA ARG A 8 7.86 2.21 15.80
C ARG A 8 6.95 3.23 15.16
N THR A 9 6.28 2.82 14.10
CA THR A 9 5.30 3.63 13.38
C THR A 9 4.39 4.30 14.42
N ALA A 10 4.46 5.63 14.48
CA ALA A 10 3.87 6.43 15.57
C ALA A 10 2.33 6.38 15.59
N TRP A 11 1.73 5.65 14.65
CA TRP A 11 0.28 5.51 14.46
C TRP A 11 -0.21 4.10 14.80
N SER A 12 0.08 3.64 16.02
CA SER A 12 -0.42 2.35 16.53
C SER A 12 -1.96 2.28 16.62
N ALA A 13 -2.62 3.43 16.60
CA ALA A 13 -4.07 3.58 16.59
C ALA A 13 -4.65 3.91 15.19
N LEU A 14 -3.86 3.78 14.11
CA LEU A 14 -4.34 4.03 12.76
C LEU A 14 -5.43 3.00 12.40
N ALA A 15 -6.64 3.49 12.16
CA ALA A 15 -7.79 2.67 11.80
C ALA A 15 -8.13 2.73 10.31
N LYS A 16 -7.80 3.84 9.63
CA LYS A 16 -8.07 4.04 8.21
C LYS A 16 -6.89 4.74 7.55
N LEU A 17 -6.47 4.22 6.41
CA LEU A 17 -5.41 4.79 5.57
C LEU A 17 -6.00 5.06 4.19
N ASN A 18 -6.18 6.33 3.84
CA ASN A 18 -6.64 6.73 2.52
C ASN A 18 -5.47 7.31 1.72
N LEU A 19 -5.12 6.64 0.63
CA LEU A 19 -4.09 7.00 -0.33
C LEU A 19 -4.66 7.12 -1.75
N ALA A 20 -5.98 7.21 -1.90
CA ALA A 20 -6.64 7.28 -3.20
C ALA A 20 -6.15 8.48 -4.04
N GLU A 21 -6.14 8.32 -5.36
CA GLU A 21 -5.82 9.39 -6.33
C GLU A 21 -4.43 10.02 -6.10
N ASN A 22 -3.41 9.17 -5.96
CA ASN A 22 -2.01 9.58 -5.90
C ASN A 22 -1.21 8.93 -7.03
N GLU A 23 0.08 9.26 -7.15
CA GLU A 23 0.99 8.62 -8.12
C GLU A 23 2.03 7.76 -7.40
N LEU A 24 1.60 6.96 -6.41
CA LEU A 24 2.52 6.13 -5.63
C LEU A 24 3.27 5.10 -6.50
N LYS A 25 2.60 4.59 -7.54
CA LYS A 25 3.12 3.55 -8.44
C LYS A 25 3.65 2.35 -7.64
N ASP A 26 4.45 1.51 -8.28
CA ASP A 26 4.98 0.31 -7.63
C ASP A 26 5.93 0.61 -6.48
N LYS A 27 6.80 1.62 -6.63
CA LYS A 27 7.80 1.99 -5.61
C LYS A 27 7.11 2.47 -4.31
N GLY A 28 6.08 3.30 -4.42
CA GLY A 28 5.28 3.73 -3.27
C GLY A 28 4.50 2.57 -2.65
N ALA A 29 3.90 1.70 -3.47
CA ALA A 29 3.20 0.52 -2.95
C ALA A 29 4.11 -0.40 -2.13
N ILE A 30 5.37 -0.61 -2.54
CA ILE A 30 6.35 -1.40 -1.78
C ILE A 30 6.61 -0.82 -0.40
N LEU A 31 6.79 0.50 -0.31
CA LEU A 31 7.05 1.17 0.95
C LEU A 31 5.85 1.06 1.90
N ILE A 32 4.64 1.18 1.35
CA ILE A 32 3.41 1.01 2.14
C ILE A 32 3.26 -0.43 2.61
N VAL A 33 3.51 -1.43 1.76
CA VAL A 33 3.51 -2.85 2.17
C VAL A 33 4.45 -3.09 3.35
N LYS A 34 5.71 -2.65 3.25
CA LYS A 34 6.69 -2.79 4.34
C LYS A 34 6.20 -2.14 5.63
N ALA A 35 5.67 -0.92 5.54
CA ALA A 35 5.12 -0.23 6.70
C ALA A 35 3.92 -0.97 7.34
N LEU A 36 3.06 -1.58 6.52
CA LEU A 36 1.93 -2.39 6.98
C LEU A 36 2.36 -3.73 7.59
N GLU A 37 3.48 -4.31 7.14
CA GLU A 37 4.05 -5.52 7.73
C GLU A 37 4.73 -5.25 9.09
N GLU A 38 5.27 -4.04 9.28
CA GLU A 38 5.98 -3.64 10.49
C GLU A 38 5.05 -3.23 11.66
N GLY A 39 3.74 -3.10 11.43
CA GLY A 39 2.77 -2.73 12.47
C GLY A 39 1.35 -2.46 11.95
N HIS A 40 0.49 -1.87 12.78
CA HIS A 40 -0.90 -1.48 12.44
C HIS A 40 -2.01 -2.55 12.57
N GLY A 41 -1.96 -3.38 13.61
CA GLY A 41 -3.02 -4.38 13.91
C GLY A 41 -4.41 -3.81 14.26
N LEU A 42 -4.60 -2.48 14.28
CA LEU A 42 -5.91 -1.83 14.43
C LEU A 42 -6.44 -1.27 13.10
N LEU A 43 -5.67 -1.39 12.02
CA LEU A 43 -6.06 -0.89 10.71
C LEU A 43 -7.25 -1.68 10.17
N LYS A 44 -8.27 -0.96 9.74
CA LYS A 44 -9.54 -1.51 9.26
C LYS A 44 -9.73 -1.30 7.77
N GLU A 45 -9.24 -0.19 7.27
CA GLU A 45 -9.51 0.23 5.89
C GLU A 45 -8.22 0.79 5.25
N VAL A 46 -7.92 0.31 4.05
CA VAL A 46 -6.87 0.86 3.17
C VAL A 46 -7.51 1.18 1.84
N ASP A 47 -7.48 2.45 1.45
CA ASP A 47 -7.82 2.89 0.12
C ASP A 47 -6.55 3.20 -0.68
N PHE A 48 -6.31 2.40 -1.71
CA PHE A 48 -5.19 2.51 -2.64
C PHE A 48 -5.70 2.71 -4.08
N SER A 49 -6.93 3.20 -4.25
CA SER A 49 -7.50 3.39 -5.57
C SER A 49 -6.77 4.46 -6.39
N THR A 50 -6.73 4.32 -7.71
CA THR A 50 -6.15 5.32 -8.62
C THR A 50 -4.70 5.69 -8.24
N ASN A 51 -3.83 4.68 -8.17
CA ASN A 51 -2.41 4.85 -7.81
C ASN A 51 -1.40 4.35 -8.86
N SER A 52 -1.90 3.91 -10.02
CA SER A 52 -1.09 3.31 -11.10
C SER A 52 -0.23 2.14 -10.61
N VAL A 53 -0.74 1.35 -9.67
CA VAL A 53 -0.05 0.14 -9.16
C VAL A 53 -0.18 -0.98 -10.18
N ARG A 54 0.92 -1.67 -10.45
CA ARG A 54 0.98 -2.80 -11.39
C ARG A 54 0.95 -4.14 -10.65
N ARG A 55 0.49 -5.15 -11.39
CA ARG A 55 0.55 -6.60 -11.16
C ARG A 55 0.96 -7.05 -9.73
N ALA A 56 2.25 -7.31 -9.51
CA ALA A 56 2.77 -7.97 -8.31
C ALA A 56 2.57 -7.19 -6.98
N ARG A 57 2.33 -5.88 -7.05
CA ARG A 57 2.26 -5.04 -5.85
C ARG A 57 0.88 -5.06 -5.20
N ALA A 58 -0.20 -5.23 -5.98
CA ALA A 58 -1.56 -5.41 -5.47
C ALA A 58 -1.69 -6.67 -4.59
N ARG A 59 -1.10 -7.78 -5.05
CA ARG A 59 -0.99 -9.02 -4.27
C ARG A 59 -0.26 -8.81 -2.95
N SER A 60 0.84 -8.08 -2.97
CA SER A 60 1.64 -7.79 -1.78
C SER A 60 0.86 -6.96 -0.76
N LEU A 61 0.10 -5.95 -1.23
CA LEU A 61 -0.83 -5.18 -0.40
C LEU A 61 -1.89 -6.07 0.25
N ALA A 62 -2.52 -6.95 -0.53
CA ALA A 62 -3.50 -7.90 -0.02
C ALA A 62 -2.91 -8.82 1.07
N GLN A 63 -1.69 -9.34 0.84
CA GLN A 63 -1.01 -10.23 1.77
C GLN A 63 -0.63 -9.53 3.09
N ALA A 64 -0.27 -8.25 3.03
CA ALA A 64 0.07 -7.46 4.21
C ALA A 64 -1.15 -7.22 5.12
N VAL A 65 -2.33 -7.00 4.53
CA VAL A 65 -3.53 -6.64 5.30
C VAL A 65 -4.40 -7.84 5.71
N VAL A 66 -4.39 -8.95 4.96
CA VAL A 66 -5.28 -10.10 5.21
C VAL A 66 -5.05 -10.76 6.57
N ASN A 67 -3.84 -10.66 7.11
CA ASN A 67 -3.48 -11.25 8.40
C ASN A 67 -3.94 -10.39 9.59
N ASN A 68 -4.44 -9.17 9.34
CA ASN A 68 -4.92 -8.30 10.39
C ASN A 68 -6.39 -8.65 10.73
N PRO A 69 -6.69 -9.08 11.98
CA PRO A 69 -8.02 -9.53 12.38
C PRO A 69 -9.08 -8.42 12.40
N GLU A 70 -8.66 -7.15 12.50
CA GLU A 70 -9.56 -6.00 12.50
C GLU A 70 -9.83 -5.45 11.09
N PHE A 71 -9.17 -6.00 10.06
CA PHE A 71 -9.24 -5.48 8.69
C PHE A 71 -10.59 -5.77 8.03
N LYS A 72 -11.10 -4.79 7.30
CA LYS A 72 -12.46 -4.79 6.73
C LYS A 72 -12.55 -4.35 5.29
N LEU A 73 -11.60 -3.57 4.77
CA LEU A 73 -11.70 -3.05 3.42
C LEU A 73 -10.33 -2.74 2.82
N LEU A 74 -10.01 -3.39 1.71
CA LEU A 74 -8.95 -3.03 0.78
C LEU A 74 -9.59 -2.55 -0.52
N ASN A 75 -9.43 -1.26 -0.85
CA ASN A 75 -9.84 -0.71 -2.14
C ASN A 75 -8.61 -0.54 -3.05
N ILE A 76 -8.60 -1.23 -4.20
CA ILE A 76 -7.53 -1.17 -5.21
C ILE A 76 -8.09 -0.84 -6.60
N ASN A 77 -9.27 -0.22 -6.65
CA ASN A 77 -9.94 0.21 -7.87
C ASN A 77 -9.07 1.18 -8.71
N GLY A 78 -9.23 1.21 -10.03
CA GLY A 78 -8.57 2.24 -10.85
C GLY A 78 -7.03 2.12 -10.94
N ASN A 79 -6.45 0.92 -10.79
CA ASN A 79 -5.01 0.70 -10.93
C ASN A 79 -4.69 -0.03 -12.25
N CYS A 80 -3.48 -0.57 -12.39
CA CYS A 80 -3.04 -1.31 -13.58
C CYS A 80 -2.85 -2.80 -13.25
N ILE A 81 -3.89 -3.41 -12.68
CA ILE A 81 -3.88 -4.80 -12.19
C ILE A 81 -4.55 -5.69 -13.23
N SER A 82 -3.91 -6.80 -13.62
CA SER A 82 -4.52 -7.76 -14.56
C SER A 82 -5.61 -8.59 -13.90
N ASP A 83 -6.46 -9.22 -14.71
CA ASP A 83 -7.53 -10.10 -14.23
C ASP A 83 -6.96 -11.29 -13.43
N GLU A 84 -5.80 -11.84 -13.83
CA GLU A 84 -5.15 -12.93 -13.10
C GLU A 84 -4.71 -12.50 -11.70
N ASP A 85 -4.11 -11.31 -11.57
CA ASP A 85 -3.68 -10.77 -10.27
C ASP A 85 -4.87 -10.40 -9.39
N ILE A 86 -5.98 -9.92 -9.98
CA ILE A 86 -7.24 -9.70 -9.26
C ILE A 86 -7.77 -11.03 -8.70
N ASP A 87 -7.73 -12.11 -9.49
CA ASP A 87 -8.16 -13.43 -9.03
C ASP A 87 -7.26 -13.98 -7.91
N GLU A 88 -5.95 -13.70 -7.95
CA GLU A 88 -5.05 -14.00 -6.82
C GLU A 88 -5.38 -13.17 -5.57
N VAL A 89 -5.70 -11.88 -5.71
CA VAL A 89 -6.13 -11.04 -4.58
C VAL A 89 -7.43 -11.58 -3.96
N LYS A 90 -8.39 -12.01 -4.80
CA LYS A 90 -9.61 -12.70 -4.33
C LYS A 90 -9.27 -14.01 -3.62
N ASP A 91 -8.28 -14.76 -4.10
CA ASP A 91 -7.80 -15.98 -3.47
C ASP A 91 -7.29 -15.73 -2.05
N ILE A 92 -6.49 -14.67 -1.87
CA ILE A 92 -5.99 -14.24 -0.57
C ILE A 92 -7.15 -13.91 0.38
N PHE A 93 -8.16 -13.19 -0.11
CA PHE A 93 -9.34 -12.80 0.66
C PHE A 93 -10.44 -13.88 0.71
N LYS A 94 -10.18 -15.14 0.33
CA LYS A 94 -11.17 -16.23 0.39
C LYS A 94 -11.88 -16.39 1.74
N LYS A 95 -11.19 -16.06 2.84
CA LYS A 95 -11.75 -16.13 4.20
C LYS A 95 -12.57 -14.89 4.60
N SER A 96 -12.43 -13.79 3.85
CA SER A 96 -13.10 -12.50 4.09
C SER A 96 -13.41 -11.79 2.76
N PRO A 97 -14.24 -12.37 1.89
CA PRO A 97 -14.48 -11.82 0.54
C PRO A 97 -15.11 -10.41 0.58
N ASP A 98 -15.85 -10.09 1.64
CA ASP A 98 -16.43 -8.76 1.87
C ASP A 98 -15.37 -7.68 2.18
N GLY A 99 -14.12 -8.11 2.39
CA GLY A 99 -12.96 -7.26 2.69
C GLY A 99 -12.39 -6.54 1.47
N LEU A 100 -12.95 -6.75 0.29
CA LEU A 100 -12.47 -6.18 -0.98
C LEU A 100 -13.45 -5.13 -1.50
N GLY A 101 -12.90 -3.99 -1.89
CA GLY A 101 -13.60 -2.95 -2.62
C GLY A 101 -13.83 -3.32 -4.09
N PRO A 102 -14.40 -2.41 -4.88
CA PRO A 102 -14.56 -2.62 -6.32
C PRO A 102 -13.20 -2.76 -7.01
N PHE A 103 -13.21 -3.49 -8.13
CA PHE A 103 -12.05 -3.69 -9.00
C PHE A 103 -12.23 -3.00 -10.36
N ASP A 104 -13.26 -2.16 -10.50
CA ASP A 104 -13.58 -1.47 -11.73
C ASP A 104 -12.45 -0.51 -12.13
N GLY A 105 -12.29 -0.29 -13.43
CA GLY A 105 -11.27 0.63 -13.94
C GLY A 105 -9.83 0.18 -13.69
N ASN A 106 -9.61 -1.08 -13.28
CA ASN A 106 -8.31 -1.69 -13.49
C ASN A 106 -8.16 -1.97 -14.99
N ASP A 107 -7.28 -1.23 -15.65
CA ASP A 107 -6.94 -1.45 -17.05
C ASP A 107 -5.47 -1.83 -17.09
N GLU A 108 -5.17 -3.03 -17.59
CA GLU A 108 -3.81 -3.48 -17.83
C GLU A 108 -3.28 -2.69 -19.04
N GLU A 109 -3.01 -1.39 -18.85
CA GLU A 109 -2.53 -0.53 -19.92
C GLU A 109 -1.29 -1.17 -20.55
N GLY A 110 -1.42 -1.50 -21.83
CA GLY A 110 -0.48 -2.33 -22.56
C GLY A 110 0.93 -1.76 -22.55
N GLY A 111 1.83 -2.51 -21.93
CA GLY A 111 3.25 -2.61 -22.27
C GLY A 111 4.02 -1.30 -22.42
N GLU A 112 4.66 -0.86 -21.34
CA GLU A 112 6.06 -0.47 -21.43
C GLU A 112 6.88 -1.38 -20.52
N SER A 113 7.69 -2.21 -21.19
CA SER A 113 8.76 -3.03 -20.64
C SER A 113 9.80 -2.15 -19.96
N ASP A 114 9.52 -1.67 -18.77
CA ASP A 114 10.58 -1.22 -17.88
C ASP A 114 11.00 -2.43 -17.05
N GLU A 115 11.89 -3.22 -17.65
CA GLU A 115 12.86 -4.03 -16.92
C GLU A 115 13.72 -3.07 -16.05
N GLU A 116 13.15 -2.48 -15.01
CA GLU A 116 13.94 -2.14 -13.84
C GLU A 116 13.92 -3.37 -12.94
N GLU A 117 14.77 -4.34 -13.27
CA GLU A 117 15.45 -5.09 -12.22
C GLU A 117 16.15 -4.06 -11.33
N GLU A 118 15.45 -3.55 -10.31
CA GLU A 118 16.09 -2.81 -9.24
C GLU A 118 17.05 -3.79 -8.55
N LYS A 119 18.32 -3.72 -8.96
CA LYS A 119 19.42 -4.10 -8.09
C LYS A 119 19.18 -3.39 -6.77
N GLY A 120 18.99 -4.17 -5.71
CA GLY A 120 18.84 -3.66 -4.37
C GLY A 120 20.00 -2.73 -4.06
N ASP A 121 19.71 -1.43 -4.04
CA ASP A 121 20.55 -0.46 -3.37
C ASP A 121 19.86 -0.15 -2.04
N GLU A 122 20.39 -0.78 -1.00
CA GLU A 122 20.03 -0.54 0.39
C GLU A 122 20.49 0.85 0.81
N ASN A 123 19.79 1.89 0.36
CA ASN A 123 19.93 3.23 0.93
C ASN A 123 18.57 3.68 1.45
N GLY A 124 18.14 3.07 2.55
CA GLY A 124 17.15 3.69 3.42
C GLY A 124 17.81 4.91 4.04
N ASP A 125 17.43 6.11 3.60
CA ASP A 125 17.49 7.39 4.36
C ASP A 125 17.13 8.62 3.48
N GLU A 126 16.13 8.57 2.60
CA GLU A 126 15.76 9.76 1.80
C GLU A 126 14.24 10.00 1.63
N LEU A 127 13.47 9.90 2.72
CA LEU A 127 12.08 10.38 2.73
C LEU A 127 11.88 11.63 3.59
N GLU A 128 12.81 11.95 4.49
CA GLU A 128 12.73 13.11 5.39
C GLU A 128 12.83 14.50 4.73
N PRO A 129 13.54 14.73 3.60
CA PRO A 129 13.67 16.10 3.10
C PRO A 129 12.42 16.62 2.35
N LYS A 130 11.52 15.75 1.85
CA LYS A 130 10.38 16.17 1.00
C LYS A 130 9.11 16.57 1.75
N LEU A 131 8.95 16.17 3.02
CA LEU A 131 7.76 16.50 3.82
C LEU A 131 7.80 17.89 4.47
N LYS A 132 8.90 18.63 4.34
CA LYS A 132 9.08 19.94 5.00
C LYS A 132 8.21 21.06 4.41
N HIS A 133 7.52 20.83 3.29
CA HIS A 133 6.68 21.85 2.65
C HIS A 133 5.16 21.63 2.79
N LEU A 134 4.72 20.50 3.35
CA LEU A 134 3.30 20.27 3.60
C LEU A 134 2.91 20.92 4.94
N GLY A 135 2.69 22.23 4.90
CA GLY A 135 2.19 23.00 6.03
C GLY A 135 0.78 22.53 6.40
N VAL A 136 0.66 21.71 7.45
CA VAL A 136 -0.61 21.49 8.12
C VAL A 136 -0.92 22.75 8.93
N SER A 137 -1.78 23.61 8.38
CA SER A 137 -2.39 24.70 9.13
C SER A 137 -3.18 24.10 10.29
N LYS A 138 -2.67 24.25 11.52
CA LYS A 138 -3.51 24.12 12.71
C LYS A 138 -4.33 25.39 12.80
N GLU A 139 -5.64 25.28 12.56
CA GLU A 139 -6.59 26.29 13.06
C GLU A 139 -6.69 26.12 14.59
N GLU A 140 -6.47 27.22 15.29
CA GLU A 140 -6.58 27.38 16.75
C GLU A 140 -8.03 27.37 17.24
#